data_AF-A0A1Y4TF94-F1
#
_entry.id   AF-A0A1Y4TF94-F1
#
_cell.length_a   1.000
_cell.length_b   1.000
_cell.length_c   1.000
_cell.angle_alpha   90.00
_cell.angle_beta   90.00
_cell.angle_gamma   90.00
#
_symmetry.space_group_name_H-M   'P 1'
#
loop_
_entity.id
_entity.type
_entity.pdbx_description
1 polymer ?
#
loop_
_entity_poly.entity_id
_entity_poly.type
_entity_poly.pdbx_seq_one_letter_code
_entity_poly.pdbx_strand_id
1 'polypeptide(L)'
;MAFSVCMIAEQVEARFSDCYRHFKEFQESPDYRPYWDKCMEAVRNRELLSHIIFCNDLLRIPPVKTFLLYYAQDFIRMTGREDAALEPFVKKAIGAFWGMVFKFVLGYRDQESVSISLNQRFFVRTATCFQNPVQSVKLEG
;
A
#
# COMPACT_ATOMS: atom_id res chain seq x y z
N MET A 1 -2.34 15.29 15.03
CA MET A 1 -1.35 15.89 14.11
C MET A 1 -1.89 15.71 12.71
N ALA A 2 -1.70 16.69 11.85
CA ALA A 2 -2.00 16.51 10.44
C ALA A 2 -0.74 16.06 9.69
N PHE A 3 -0.94 15.26 8.67
CA PHE A 3 0.12 14.73 7.82
C PHE A 3 -0.03 15.32 6.43
N SER A 4 1.01 15.98 5.93
CA SER A 4 1.12 16.32 4.51
C SER A 4 1.43 15.06 3.71
N VAL A 5 0.75 14.88 2.58
CA VAL A 5 1.03 13.77 1.65
C VAL A 5 2.46 13.79 1.11
N CYS A 6 3.06 14.98 0.96
CA CYS A 6 4.46 15.11 0.56
C CYS A 6 5.38 14.55 1.63
N MET A 7 5.17 14.92 2.90
CA MET A 7 5.96 14.39 4.02
C MET A 7 5.79 12.88 4.20
N ILE A 8 4.59 12.35 3.98
CA ILE A 8 4.36 10.90 4.02
C ILE A 8 5.17 10.23 2.92
N ALA A 9 5.06 10.72 1.68
CA ALA A 9 5.79 10.17 0.53
C ALA A 9 7.31 10.21 0.76
N GLU A 10 7.86 11.35 1.19
CA GLU A 10 9.28 11.51 1.49
C GLU A 10 9.76 10.51 2.55
N GLN A 11 9.00 10.33 3.64
CA GLN A 11 9.35 9.37 4.68
C GLN A 11 9.30 7.92 4.20
N VAL A 12 8.30 7.56 3.37
CA VAL A 12 8.22 6.23 2.77
C VAL A 12 9.43 5.98 1.88
N GLU A 13 9.71 6.91 0.97
CA GLU A 13 10.80 6.80 0.00
C GLU A 13 12.18 6.70 0.67
N ALA A 14 12.42 7.51 1.70
CA ALA A 14 13.69 7.52 2.43
C ALA A 14 13.92 6.27 3.28
N ARG A 15 12.86 5.65 3.83
CA ARG A 15 12.99 4.61 4.86
C ARG A 15 12.68 3.20 4.36
N PHE A 16 12.05 3.05 3.19
CA PHE A 16 11.51 1.77 2.73
C PHE A 16 12.59 0.69 2.65
N SER A 17 13.67 0.98 1.92
CA SER A 17 14.78 0.03 1.74
C SER A 17 15.52 -0.29 3.05
N ASP A 18 15.49 0.60 4.04
CA ASP A 18 16.14 0.37 5.34
C ASP A 18 15.30 -0.53 6.26
N CYS A 19 13.99 -0.29 6.33
CA CYS A 19 13.08 -1.09 7.17
C CYS A 19 12.70 -2.42 6.51
N TYR A 20 12.65 -2.47 5.18
CA TYR A 20 12.26 -3.63 4.39
C TYR A 20 13.38 -4.02 3.41
N ARG A 21 14.59 -4.28 3.94
CA ARG A 21 15.79 -4.61 3.14
C ARG A 21 15.57 -5.70 2.09
N HIS A 22 14.78 -6.72 2.41
CA HIS A 22 14.46 -7.81 1.47
C HIS A 22 13.64 -7.37 0.26
N PHE A 23 12.96 -6.23 0.34
CA PHE A 23 12.16 -5.64 -0.73
C PHE A 23 12.83 -4.40 -1.34
N LYS A 24 14.11 -4.13 -1.05
CA LYS A 24 14.87 -3.00 -1.62
C LYS A 24 14.76 -2.93 -3.15
N GLU A 25 14.81 -4.07 -3.83
CA GLU A 25 14.66 -4.15 -5.28
C GLU A 25 13.30 -3.65 -5.79
N PHE A 26 12.25 -3.66 -4.96
CA PHE A 26 10.95 -3.11 -5.33
C PHE A 26 11.03 -1.61 -5.64
N GLN A 27 11.90 -0.89 -4.93
CA GLN A 27 12.13 0.55 -5.12
C GLN A 27 13.18 0.84 -6.21
N GLU A 28 14.21 0.00 -6.31
CA GLU A 28 15.41 0.28 -7.11
C GLU A 28 15.45 -0.40 -8.48
N SER A 29 14.85 -1.59 -8.61
CA SER A 29 14.89 -2.35 -9.86
C SER A 29 13.97 -1.75 -10.92
N PRO A 30 14.44 -1.55 -12.16
CA PRO A 30 13.59 -1.13 -13.28
C PRO A 30 12.38 -2.04 -13.49
N ASP A 31 12.51 -3.34 -13.23
CA ASP A 31 11.45 -4.33 -13.45
C ASP A 31 10.27 -4.15 -12.48
N TYR A 32 10.55 -3.65 -11.27
CA TYR A 32 9.54 -3.44 -10.24
C TYR A 32 9.10 -1.98 -10.10
N ARG A 33 9.85 -1.07 -10.72
CA ARG A 33 9.62 0.38 -10.64
C ARG A 33 8.19 0.81 -11.00
N PRO A 34 7.51 0.24 -12.02
CA PRO A 34 6.13 0.60 -12.32
C PRO A 34 5.16 0.34 -11.17
N TYR A 35 5.38 -0.72 -10.38
CA TYR A 35 4.55 -1.04 -9.21
C TYR A 35 4.82 -0.09 -8.05
N TRP A 36 6.10 0.23 -7.81
CA TRP A 36 6.50 1.23 -6.82
C TRP A 36 5.90 2.60 -7.14
N ASP A 37 6.01 3.05 -8.38
CA ASP A 37 5.51 4.34 -8.81
C ASP A 37 4.00 4.44 -8.62
N LYS A 38 3.24 3.36 -8.88
CA LYS A 38 1.79 3.31 -8.58
C LYS A 38 1.49 3.38 -7.08
N CYS A 39 2.28 2.73 -6.25
CA CYS A 39 2.16 2.84 -4.80
C CYS A 39 2.42 4.29 -4.32
N MET A 40 3.45 4.94 -4.85
CA MET A 40 3.79 6.33 -4.52
C MET A 40 2.77 7.34 -5.08
N GLU A 41 2.21 7.08 -6.27
CA GLU A 41 1.10 7.84 -6.84
C GLU A 41 -0.09 7.83 -5.87
N ALA A 42 -0.43 6.66 -5.32
CA ALA A 42 -1.52 6.52 -4.35
C ALA A 42 -1.28 7.30 -3.06
N VAL A 43 -0.05 7.31 -2.55
CA VAL A 43 0.33 8.07 -1.35
C VAL A 43 0.29 9.58 -1.59
N ARG A 44 0.75 10.03 -2.75
CA ARG A 44 0.77 11.45 -3.12
C ARG A 44 -0.63 11.99 -3.43
N ASN A 45 -1.58 11.13 -3.80
CA ASN A 45 -2.97 11.51 -3.97
C ASN A 45 -3.71 11.56 -2.62
N ARG A 46 -3.91 12.77 -2.09
CA ARG A 46 -4.60 13.01 -0.80
C ARG A 46 -5.97 12.35 -0.74
N GLU A 47 -6.79 12.51 -1.76
CA GLU A 47 -8.16 11.99 -1.77
C GLU A 47 -8.14 10.46 -1.71
N LEU A 48 -7.36 9.82 -2.57
CA LEU A 48 -7.23 8.36 -2.56
C LEU A 48 -6.67 7.84 -1.24
N LEU A 49 -5.58 8.45 -0.72
CA LEU A 49 -5.01 8.04 0.56
C LEU A 49 -6.01 8.19 1.71
N SER A 50 -6.82 9.26 1.71
CA SER A 50 -7.88 9.45 2.71
C SER A 50 -8.93 8.35 2.65
N HIS A 51 -9.32 7.91 1.45
CA HIS A 51 -10.26 6.80 1.28
C HIS A 51 -9.66 5.46 1.71
N ILE A 52 -8.38 5.22 1.41
CA ILE A 52 -7.68 4.02 1.85
C ILE A 52 -7.62 3.95 3.39
N ILE A 53 -7.29 5.07 4.05
CA ILE A 53 -7.30 5.17 5.52
C ILE A 53 -8.71 4.93 6.07
N PHE A 54 -9.72 5.59 5.52
CA PHE A 54 -11.11 5.42 5.93
C PHE A 54 -11.59 3.97 5.81
N CYS A 55 -11.31 3.31 4.68
CA CYS A 55 -11.63 1.91 4.47
C CYS A 55 -10.93 0.99 5.48
N ASN A 56 -9.66 1.25 5.81
CA ASN A 56 -8.92 0.51 6.83
C ASN A 56 -9.54 0.69 8.23
N ASP A 57 -9.80 1.94 8.61
CA ASP A 57 -10.18 2.31 9.97
C ASP A 57 -11.63 1.91 10.28
N LEU A 58 -12.57 2.24 9.38
CA LEU A 58 -13.99 2.05 9.64
C LEU A 58 -14.50 0.71 9.14
N LEU A 59 -14.09 0.30 7.93
CA LEU A 59 -14.64 -0.89 7.26
C LEU A 59 -13.78 -2.14 7.46
N ARG A 60 -12.63 -2.01 8.13
CA ARG A 60 -11.66 -3.10 8.32
C ARG A 60 -11.24 -3.71 6.97
N ILE A 61 -11.12 -2.88 5.94
CA ILE A 61 -10.64 -3.27 4.61
C ILE A 61 -9.14 -2.95 4.51
N PRO A 62 -8.25 -3.95 4.27
CA PRO A 62 -6.82 -3.71 4.18
C PRO A 62 -6.45 -2.67 3.11
N PRO A 63 -5.44 -1.81 3.36
CA PRO A 63 -5.01 -0.81 2.38
C PRO A 63 -4.68 -1.39 1.01
N VAL A 64 -4.03 -2.57 1.00
CA VAL A 64 -3.71 -3.32 -0.22
C VAL A 64 -4.96 -3.63 -1.04
N LYS A 65 -6.08 -3.98 -0.41
CA LYS A 65 -7.31 -4.36 -1.13
C LYS A 65 -7.89 -3.15 -1.86
N THR A 66 -8.05 -2.02 -1.16
CA THR A 66 -8.57 -0.78 -1.74
C THR A 66 -7.65 -0.29 -2.86
N PHE A 67 -6.34 -0.29 -2.63
CA PHE A 67 -5.35 0.10 -3.62
C PHE A 67 -5.41 -0.74 -4.91
N LEU A 68 -5.39 -2.07 -4.78
CA LEU A 68 -5.43 -2.97 -5.95
C LEU A 68 -6.74 -2.84 -6.74
N LEU A 69 -7.87 -2.70 -6.04
CA LEU A 69 -9.17 -2.52 -6.70
C LEU A 69 -9.30 -1.17 -7.39
N TYR A 70 -8.75 -0.11 -6.80
CA TYR A 70 -8.74 1.22 -7.41
C TYR A 70 -7.93 1.24 -8.71
N TYR A 71 -6.70 0.69 -8.69
CA TYR A 71 -5.80 0.63 -9.85
C TYR A 71 -5.96 -0.63 -10.71
N ALA A 72 -7.11 -1.29 -10.64
CA ALA A 72 -7.23 -2.62 -11.20
C ALA A 72 -7.00 -2.66 -12.72
N GLN A 73 -7.37 -1.59 -13.44
CA GLN A 73 -7.12 -1.47 -14.87
C GLN A 73 -5.64 -1.22 -15.20
N ASP A 74 -4.93 -0.42 -14.39
CA ASP A 74 -3.49 -0.22 -14.51
C ASP A 74 -2.75 -1.54 -14.35
N PHE A 75 -3.10 -2.33 -13.33
CA PHE A 75 -2.49 -3.64 -13.08
C PHE A 75 -2.77 -4.65 -14.21
N ILE A 76 -3.94 -4.61 -14.85
CA ILE A 76 -4.21 -5.41 -16.06
C ILE A 76 -3.24 -5.01 -17.17
N ARG A 77 -3.04 -3.70 -17.41
CA ARG A 77 -2.11 -3.20 -18.44
C ARG A 77 -0.66 -3.57 -18.14
N MET A 78 -0.24 -3.46 -16.88
CA MET A 78 1.13 -3.75 -16.44
C MET A 78 1.47 -5.25 -16.54
N THR A 79 0.51 -6.12 -16.23
CA THR A 79 0.72 -7.57 -16.27
C THR A 79 0.40 -8.19 -17.63
N GLY A 80 -0.33 -7.47 -18.49
CA GLY A 80 -0.84 -7.99 -19.76
C GLY A 80 -1.92 -9.07 -19.60
N ARG A 81 -2.56 -9.17 -18.43
CA ARG A 81 -3.52 -10.23 -18.09
C ARG A 81 -4.81 -9.66 -17.52
N GLU A 82 -5.96 -10.20 -17.93
CA GLU A 82 -7.27 -9.78 -17.40
C GLU A 82 -7.42 -10.03 -15.89
N ASP A 83 -6.82 -11.10 -15.38
CA ASP A 83 -6.81 -11.43 -13.96
C ASP A 83 -5.79 -10.62 -13.15
N ALA A 84 -4.97 -9.80 -13.82
CA ALA A 84 -3.91 -8.99 -13.24
C ALA A 84 -3.02 -9.76 -12.26
N ALA A 85 -2.75 -11.05 -12.53
CA ALA A 85 -2.02 -11.90 -11.60
C ALA A 85 -0.63 -11.33 -11.28
N LEU A 86 -0.41 -11.02 -10.00
CA LEU A 86 0.88 -10.52 -9.53
C LEU A 86 1.84 -11.68 -9.25
N GLU A 87 3.12 -11.40 -9.38
CA GLU A 87 4.16 -12.32 -8.93
C GLU A 87 4.28 -12.35 -7.40
N PRO A 88 4.75 -13.45 -6.80
CA PRO A 88 4.88 -13.57 -5.35
C PRO A 88 5.70 -12.44 -4.70
N PHE A 89 6.78 -11.99 -5.35
CA PHE A 89 7.60 -10.88 -4.85
C PHE A 89 6.79 -9.58 -4.82
N VAL A 90 6.17 -9.19 -5.94
CA VAL A 90 5.38 -7.95 -6.07
C VAL A 90 4.26 -7.88 -5.03
N LYS A 91 3.53 -8.98 -4.78
CA LYS A 91 2.47 -9.02 -3.75
C LYS A 91 3.01 -8.70 -2.36
N LYS A 92 4.11 -9.34 -1.98
CA LYS A 92 4.73 -9.16 -0.67
C LYS A 92 5.32 -7.76 -0.54
N ALA A 93 5.91 -7.24 -1.60
CA ALA A 93 6.49 -5.91 -1.63
C ALA A 93 5.42 -4.80 -1.54
N ILE A 94 4.28 -4.92 -2.23
CA ILE A 94 3.12 -4.03 -2.05
C ILE A 94 2.59 -4.10 -0.61
N GLY A 95 2.53 -5.30 -0.03
CA GLY A 95 2.17 -5.46 1.38
C GLY A 95 3.13 -4.75 2.33
N ALA A 96 4.44 -4.88 2.09
CA ALA A 96 5.48 -4.19 2.85
C ALA A 96 5.40 -2.66 2.67
N PHE A 97 5.09 -2.19 1.46
CA PHE A 97 4.91 -0.76 1.18
C PHE A 97 3.79 -0.17 2.04
N TRP A 98 2.62 -0.81 2.06
CA TRP A 98 1.50 -0.35 2.89
C TRP A 98 1.79 -0.53 4.39
N GLY A 99 2.63 -1.51 4.75
CA GLY A 99 3.23 -1.61 6.09
C GLY A 99 4.08 -0.39 6.44
N MET A 100 4.93 0.10 5.53
CA MET A 100 5.70 1.33 5.72
C MET A 100 4.78 2.53 5.99
N VAL A 101 3.78 2.73 5.12
CA VAL A 101 2.84 3.84 5.24
C VAL A 101 2.10 3.78 6.58
N PHE A 102 1.41 2.69 6.88
CA PHE A 102 0.53 2.64 8.05
C PHE A 102 1.29 2.46 9.36
N LYS A 103 2.21 1.49 9.44
CA LYS A 103 2.89 1.18 10.70
C LYS A 103 3.91 2.26 11.08
N PHE A 104 4.76 2.64 10.14
CA PHE A 104 5.96 3.43 10.45
C PHE A 104 5.77 4.93 10.26
N VAL A 105 4.94 5.35 9.29
CA VAL A 105 4.71 6.78 9.01
C VAL A 105 3.45 7.28 9.72
N LEU A 106 2.32 6.60 9.56
CA LEU A 106 1.05 7.00 10.20
C LEU A 106 0.92 6.55 11.66
N GLY A 107 1.79 5.63 12.11
CA GLY A 107 1.90 5.25 13.52
C GLY A 107 0.82 4.28 14.02
N TYR A 108 0.31 3.40 13.16
CA TYR A 108 -0.56 2.29 13.57
C TYR A 108 0.26 1.24 14.33
N ARG A 109 -0.19 0.89 15.53
CA ARG A 109 0.57 0.02 16.45
C ARG A 109 0.21 -1.44 16.32
N ASP A 110 -1.03 -1.73 15.96
CA ASP A 110 -1.57 -3.07 15.86
C ASP A 110 -1.88 -3.43 14.42
N GLN A 111 -1.90 -4.74 14.13
CA GLN A 111 -2.16 -5.24 12.80
C GLN A 111 -2.79 -6.63 12.83
N GLU A 112 -3.64 -6.90 11.86
CA GLU A 112 -4.35 -8.17 11.72
C GLU A 112 -4.31 -8.61 10.25
N SER A 113 -3.98 -9.88 9.99
CA SER A 113 -4.08 -10.44 8.65
C SER A 113 -5.49 -10.95 8.41
N VAL A 114 -6.15 -10.45 7.37
CA VAL A 114 -7.52 -10.83 7.01
C VAL A 114 -7.57 -11.37 5.58
N SER A 115 -8.55 -12.25 5.31
CA SER A 115 -8.85 -12.69 3.94
C SER A 115 -9.49 -11.57 3.15
N ILE A 116 -9.07 -11.37 1.89
CA ILE A 116 -9.57 -10.26 1.05
C ILE A 116 -10.32 -10.70 -0.21
N SER A 117 -10.46 -12.01 -0.44
CA SER A 117 -11.18 -12.59 -1.59
C SER A 117 -10.71 -12.09 -2.96
N LEU A 118 -9.41 -11.76 -3.08
CA LEU A 118 -8.74 -11.43 -4.35
C LEU A 118 -7.92 -12.65 -4.84
N ASN A 119 -8.43 -13.86 -4.65
CA ASN A 119 -7.75 -15.08 -5.08
C ASN A 119 -7.85 -15.33 -6.60
N GLN A 120 -8.89 -14.79 -7.24
CA GLN A 120 -9.10 -14.90 -8.70
C GLN A 120 -8.62 -13.66 -9.47
N ARG A 121 -8.32 -12.56 -8.78
CA ARG A 121 -7.82 -11.30 -9.34
C ARG A 121 -6.63 -10.84 -8.54
N PHE A 122 -5.48 -10.55 -9.13
CA PHE A 122 -4.20 -10.30 -8.45
C PHE A 122 -3.59 -11.49 -7.70
N PHE A 123 -4.37 -12.55 -7.42
CA PHE A 123 -3.95 -13.74 -6.68
C PHE A 123 -3.41 -13.41 -5.28
N VAL A 124 -4.10 -12.49 -4.59
CA VAL A 124 -3.81 -12.07 -3.21
C VAL A 124 -4.90 -12.63 -2.28
N ARG A 125 -4.52 -13.58 -1.42
CA ARG A 125 -5.48 -14.25 -0.52
C ARG A 125 -5.75 -13.44 0.73
N THR A 126 -4.69 -12.92 1.34
CA THR A 126 -4.74 -12.17 2.58
C THR A 126 -4.01 -10.84 2.46
N ALA A 127 -4.42 -9.88 3.27
CA ALA A 127 -3.71 -8.62 3.45
C ALA A 127 -3.88 -8.11 4.88
N THR A 128 -3.11 -7.11 5.24
CA THR A 128 -3.01 -6.60 6.61
C THR A 128 -3.93 -5.40 6.82
N CYS A 129 -4.84 -5.48 7.78
CA CYS A 129 -5.50 -4.32 8.37
C CYS A 129 -4.62 -3.75 9.48
N PHE A 130 -4.55 -2.43 9.58
CA PHE A 130 -3.78 -1.74 10.62
C PHE A 130 -4.73 -1.09 11.62
N GLN A 131 -4.37 -1.09 12.90
CA GLN A 131 -5.20 -0.64 14.01
C GLN A 131 -4.45 0.25 14.98
N ASN A 132 -5.22 0.94 15.82
CA ASN A 132 -4.74 1.69 16.96
C ASN A 132 -3.62 2.67 16.58
N PRO A 133 -3.91 3.66 15.71
CA PRO A 133 -2.95 4.72 15.41
C PRO A 133 -2.66 5.49 16.70
N VAL A 134 -1.39 5.90 16.88
CA VAL A 134 -0.95 6.67 18.06
C VAL A 134 -1.80 7.93 18.25
N GLN A 135 -2.29 8.50 17.16
CA GLN A 135 -3.13 9.68 17.10
C GLN A 135 -4.08 9.60 15.91
N SER A 136 -5.20 10.31 15.96
CA SER A 136 -6.12 10.41 14.82
C SER A 136 -5.37 10.93 13.58
N VAL A 137 -5.44 10.16 12.48
CA VAL A 137 -4.82 10.49 11.21
C VAL A 137 -5.69 11.50 10.47
N LYS A 138 -5.14 12.69 10.21
CA LYS A 138 -5.76 13.73 9.37
C LYS A 138 -4.78 14.10 8.27
N LEU A 139 -5.23 14.11 7.02
CA LEU A 139 -4.39 14.50 5.88
C LEU A 139 -4.58 15.98 5.55
N GLU A 140 -3.49 16.73 5.57
CA GLU A 140 -3.41 18.11 5.10
C GLU A 140 -3.14 18.14 3.59
N GLY A 141 -3.72 19.14 2.93
CA GLY A 141 -3.50 19.49 1.54
C GLY A 141 -2.89 20.88 1.47
#